data_AF-A0A7V8Y6F9-F1
#
_entry.id   AF-A0A7V8Y6F9-F1
#
_cell.length_a   1.000
_cell.length_b   1.000
_cell.length_c   1.000
_cell.angle_alpha   90.00
_cell.angle_beta   90.00
_cell.angle_gamma   90.00
#
_symmetry.space_group_name_H-M   'P 1'
#
loop_
_entity.id
_entity.type
_entity.pdbx_description
1 polymer ?
#
loop_
_entity_poly.entity_id
_entity_poly.type
_entity_poly.pdbx_seq_one_letter_code
_entity_poly.pdbx_strand_id
1 'polypeptide(L)'
;MSHQVRIPTQLRSLTGDASVVEASGGTISEVVDDLDSRFPGVKERLMDGDTGKLRRFVNVYLGDEDVRFMQGIDTPVPEGARLSIIPAVAGGAPTPPGRVGGEWRYAPPATHSAGW
;
A
#
# COMPACT_ATOMS: atom_id res chain seq x y z
N MET A 1 3.48 -22.44 5.90
CA MET A 1 2.45 -21.61 6.57
C MET A 1 2.02 -20.58 5.55
N SER A 2 0.75 -20.57 5.14
CA SER A 2 0.24 -19.63 4.13
C SER A 2 -0.60 -18.55 4.79
N HIS A 3 -0.52 -17.33 4.28
CA HIS A 3 -1.18 -16.13 4.79
C HIS A 3 -1.81 -15.37 3.64
N GLN A 4 -2.98 -14.77 3.89
CA GLN A 4 -3.63 -13.92 2.91
C GLN A 4 -3.09 -12.50 3.01
N VAL A 5 -2.58 -11.97 1.91
CA VAL A 5 -2.07 -10.60 1.81
C VAL A 5 -2.95 -9.77 0.89
N ARG A 6 -3.56 -8.72 1.43
CA ARG A 6 -4.33 -7.75 0.65
C ARG A 6 -3.41 -6.75 -0.03
N ILE A 7 -3.54 -6.66 -1.35
CA ILE A 7 -2.69 -5.86 -2.23
C ILE A 7 -3.40 -4.55 -2.62
N PRO A 8 -2.78 -3.38 -2.36
CA PRO A 8 -3.35 -2.10 -2.72
C PRO A 8 -3.28 -1.89 -4.22
N THR A 9 -4.19 -1.06 -4.74
CA THR A 9 -4.35 -0.84 -6.19
C THR A 9 -3.04 -0.51 -6.91
N GLN A 10 -2.14 0.25 -6.28
CA GLN A 10 -0.87 0.68 -6.87
C GLN A 10 0.11 -0.48 -7.11
N LEU A 11 -0.06 -1.61 -6.42
CA LEU A 11 0.79 -2.79 -6.55
C LEU A 11 0.13 -3.91 -7.35
N ARG A 12 -1.15 -3.76 -7.72
CA ARG A 12 -1.91 -4.80 -8.43
C ARG A 12 -1.36 -5.14 -9.81
N SER A 13 -0.71 -4.19 -10.48
CA SER A 13 -0.02 -4.45 -11.75
C SER A 13 1.13 -5.47 -11.61
N LEU A 14 1.70 -5.64 -10.42
CA LEU A 14 2.73 -6.64 -10.13
C LEU A 14 2.12 -8.01 -9.80
N THR A 15 0.86 -8.06 -9.38
CA THR A 15 0.17 -9.27 -8.92
C THR A 15 -0.87 -9.79 -9.92
N GLY A 16 -0.79 -9.39 -11.19
CA GLY A 16 -1.76 -9.79 -12.21
C GLY A 16 -3.19 -9.32 -11.89
N ASP A 17 -3.31 -8.11 -11.37
CA ASP A 17 -4.55 -7.47 -10.91
C ASP A 17 -5.23 -8.10 -9.68
N ALA A 18 -4.60 -9.11 -9.06
CA ALA A 18 -5.12 -9.76 -7.86
C ALA A 18 -5.15 -8.79 -6.66
N SER A 19 -6.31 -8.66 -6.01
CA SER A 19 -6.50 -7.84 -4.81
C SER A 19 -6.09 -8.54 -3.52
N VAL A 20 -5.98 -9.87 -3.55
CA VAL A 20 -5.52 -10.74 -2.46
C VAL A 20 -4.64 -11.81 -3.08
N VAL A 21 -3.49 -12.07 -2.45
CA VAL A 21 -2.58 -13.14 -2.83
C VAL A 21 -2.20 -13.93 -1.58
N GLU A 22 -1.77 -15.16 -1.78
CA GLU A 22 -1.17 -15.97 -0.71
C GLU A 22 0.31 -15.63 -0.60
N ALA A 23 0.88 -15.67 0.60
CA ALA A 23 2.31 -15.62 0.85
C ALA A 23 2.68 -16.47 2.06
N SER A 24 3.94 -16.90 2.14
CA SER A 24 4.45 -17.72 3.26
C SER A 24 5.56 -17.02 4.02
N GLY A 25 5.58 -17.14 5.34
CA GLY A 25 6.68 -16.64 6.17
C GLY A 25 6.32 -16.59 7.66
N GLY A 26 7.28 -16.84 8.54
CA GLY A 26 7.11 -16.73 9.98
C GLY A 26 7.16 -15.29 10.51
N THR A 27 7.65 -14.34 9.71
CA THR A 27 7.73 -12.90 10.03
C THR A 27 7.29 -12.03 8.87
N ILE A 28 7.07 -10.73 9.12
CA ILE A 28 6.72 -9.76 8.05
C ILE A 28 7.83 -9.71 6.99
N SER A 29 9.11 -9.73 7.38
CA SER A 29 10.21 -9.75 6.41
C SER A 29 10.14 -10.97 5.49
N GLU A 30 9.94 -12.16 6.07
CA GLU A 30 9.85 -13.40 5.29
C GLU A 30 8.63 -13.41 4.35
N VAL A 31 7.49 -12.88 4.81
CA VAL A 31 6.30 -12.72 3.96
C VAL A 31 6.57 -11.76 2.80
N VAL A 32 7.28 -10.65 3.03
CA VAL A 32 7.65 -9.70 1.96
C VAL A 32 8.65 -10.33 0.98
N ASP A 33 9.59 -11.13 1.46
CA ASP A 33 10.54 -11.87 0.63
C ASP A 33 9.84 -12.92 -0.25
N ASP A 34 8.87 -13.66 0.30
CA ASP A 34 8.05 -14.61 -0.48
C ASP A 34 7.21 -13.89 -1.52
N LEU A 35 6.58 -12.76 -1.16
CA LEU A 35 5.83 -11.93 -2.11
C LEU A 35 6.70 -11.46 -3.27
N ASP A 36 7.92 -11.01 -3.01
CA ASP A 36 8.83 -10.54 -4.07
C ASP A 36 9.34 -11.68 -4.95
N SER A 37 9.58 -12.85 -4.36
CA SER A 37 9.96 -14.05 -5.13
C SER A 37 8.88 -14.46 -6.14
N ARG A 38 7.61 -14.24 -5.79
CA ARG A 38 6.44 -14.57 -6.63
C ARG A 38 6.02 -13.43 -7.54
N PHE A 39 6.22 -12.19 -7.09
CA PHE A 39 5.83 -10.95 -7.75
C PHE A 39 7.02 -9.96 -7.71
N PRO A 40 8.00 -10.12 -8.62
CA PRO A 40 9.22 -9.34 -8.58
C PRO A 40 8.98 -7.82 -8.57
N GLY A 41 9.67 -7.13 -7.66
CA GLY A 41 9.58 -5.67 -7.48
C GLY A 41 8.60 -5.24 -6.40
N VAL A 42 7.86 -6.16 -5.77
CA VAL A 42 7.01 -5.83 -4.61
C VAL A 42 7.87 -5.35 -3.45
N LYS A 43 8.97 -6.01 -3.13
CA LYS A 43 9.83 -5.64 -1.98
C LYS A 43 10.37 -4.22 -2.12
N GLU A 44 10.82 -3.84 -3.32
CA GLU A 44 11.31 -2.49 -3.59
C GLU A 44 10.27 -1.40 -3.34
N ARG A 45 8.98 -1.72 -3.52
CA ARG A 45 7.87 -0.80 -3.26
C ARG A 45 7.52 -0.69 -1.78
N LEU A 46 7.75 -1.73 -1.01
CA LEU A 46 7.39 -1.80 0.42
C LEU A 46 8.53 -1.38 1.34
N MET A 47 9.76 -1.76 0.98
CA MET A 47 10.95 -1.63 1.82
C MET A 47 11.93 -0.62 1.25
N ASP A 48 12.63 0.04 2.15
CA ASP A 48 13.76 0.90 1.87
C ASP A 48 15.02 0.03 1.68
N GLY A 49 15.67 0.16 0.52
CA GLY A 49 16.76 -0.73 0.11
C GLY A 49 18.03 -0.56 0.94
N ASP A 50 18.24 0.60 1.56
CA ASP A 50 19.44 0.89 2.36
C ASP A 50 19.25 0.43 3.81
N THR A 51 18.07 0.71 4.38
CA THR A 51 17.81 0.43 5.80
C THR A 51 17.18 -0.94 6.05
N GLY A 52 16.63 -1.59 5.02
CA GLY A 52 15.87 -2.84 5.16
C GLY A 52 14.56 -2.68 5.93
N LYS A 53 14.08 -1.45 6.16
CA LYS A 53 12.84 -1.17 6.91
C LYS A 53 11.68 -0.88 5.95
N LEU A 54 10.45 -0.91 6.47
CA LEU A 54 9.28 -0.44 5.72
C LEU A 54 9.46 1.04 5.34
N ARG A 55 9.13 1.38 4.10
CA ARG A 55 9.12 2.77 3.64
C ARG A 55 8.12 3.59 4.44
N ARG A 56 8.42 4.87 4.69
CA ARG A 56 7.57 5.78 5.48
C ARG A 56 6.11 5.84 5.02
N PHE A 57 5.86 5.70 3.71
CA PHE A 57 4.52 5.76 3.13
C PHE A 57 3.85 4.40 2.95
N VAL A 58 4.36 3.35 3.60
CA VAL A 58 3.81 2.00 3.54
C VAL A 58 3.50 1.55 4.95
N ASN A 59 2.22 1.32 5.23
CA ASN A 59 1.77 0.72 6.47
C ASN A 59 1.41 -0.74 6.18
N VAL A 60 1.86 -1.63 7.05
CA VAL A 60 1.53 -3.06 6.97
C VAL A 60 0.78 -3.41 8.24
N TYR A 61 -0.36 -4.06 8.08
CA TYR A 61 -1.22 -4.47 9.19
C TYR A 61 -1.24 -5.99 9.29
N LEU A 62 -1.12 -6.50 10.50
CA LEU A 62 -1.39 -7.90 10.84
C LEU A 62 -2.76 -7.95 11.53
N GLY A 63 -3.78 -8.43 10.82
CA GLY A 63 -5.17 -8.21 11.22
C GLY A 63 -5.51 -6.72 11.19
N ASP A 64 -5.76 -6.15 12.36
CA ASP A 64 -6.16 -4.74 12.55
C ASP A 64 -5.04 -3.88 13.15
N GLU A 65 -3.87 -4.46 13.44
CA GLU A 65 -2.75 -3.78 14.13
C GLU A 65 -1.61 -3.44 13.16
N ASP A 66 -1.12 -2.19 13.19
CA ASP A 66 0.02 -1.76 12.37
C ASP A 66 1.31 -2.31 12.98
N VAL A 67 2.07 -3.06 12.18
CA VAL A 67 3.28 -3.77 12.62
C VAL A 67 4.36 -2.82 13.15
N ARG A 68 4.30 -1.53 12.82
CA ARG A 68 5.21 -0.51 13.36
C ARG A 68 5.04 -0.27 14.87
N PHE A 69 3.87 -0.55 15.42
CA PHE A 69 3.63 -0.51 16.87
C PHE A 69 3.87 -1.87 17.55
N MET A 70 4.22 -2.89 16.76
CA MET A 70 4.59 -4.23 17.21
C MET A 70 6.12 -4.39 17.19
N GLN A 71 6.66 -5.33 16.41
CA GLN A 71 8.10 -5.57 16.25
C GLN A 71 8.60 -5.17 14.84
N GLY A 72 7.82 -4.37 14.10
CA GLY A 72 8.16 -3.95 12.75
C GLY A 72 8.21 -5.12 11.78
N ILE A 73 9.29 -5.19 10.99
CA ILE A 73 9.51 -6.27 10.01
C ILE A 73 9.77 -7.63 10.68
N ASP A 74 10.17 -7.63 11.94
CA ASP A 74 10.45 -8.85 12.71
C ASP A 74 9.18 -9.39 13.40
N THR A 75 8.03 -8.71 13.24
CA THR A 75 6.75 -9.14 13.82
C THR A 75 6.42 -10.57 13.38
N PRO A 76 6.24 -11.51 14.32
CA PRO A 76 5.85 -12.88 14.01
C PRO A 76 4.46 -12.94 13.37
N VAL A 77 4.30 -13.77 12.34
CA VAL A 77 3.07 -13.94 11.59
C VAL A 77 2.47 -15.32 11.90
N PRO A 78 1.32 -15.39 12.60
CA PRO A 78 0.64 -16.65 12.86
C PRO A 78 0.17 -17.34 11.58
N GLU A 79 0.12 -18.68 11.58
CA GLU A 79 -0.44 -19.44 10.46
C GLU A 79 -1.89 -19.00 10.15
N GLY A 80 -2.21 -18.84 8.86
CA GLY A 80 -3.52 -18.40 8.42
C GLY A 80 -3.84 -16.92 8.69
N ALA A 81 -2.85 -16.14 9.13
CA ALA A 81 -3.03 -14.70 9.34
C ALA A 81 -3.44 -13.95 8.07
N ARG A 82 -4.07 -12.80 8.30
CA ARG A 82 -4.44 -11.83 7.26
C ARG A 82 -3.54 -10.61 7.40
N LEU A 83 -2.86 -10.26 6.32
CA LEU A 83 -2.04 -9.07 6.22
C LEU A 83 -2.67 -8.08 5.25
N SER A 84 -2.51 -6.79 5.53
CA SER A 84 -2.92 -5.72 4.60
C SER A 84 -1.80 -4.73 4.40
N ILE A 85 -1.48 -4.46 3.14
CA ILE A 85 -0.57 -3.40 2.75
C ILE A 85 -1.41 -2.18 2.40
N ILE A 86 -1.24 -1.09 3.15
CA ILE A 86 -1.97 0.16 2.95
C ILE A 86 -0.95 1.26 2.63
N PRO A 87 -1.01 1.87 1.44
CA PRO A 87 -0.22 3.04 1.16
C PRO A 87 -0.73 4.19 2.03
N ALA A 88 0.19 4.93 2.64
CA ALA A 88 -0.12 6.15 3.37
C ALA A 88 -0.43 7.26 2.35
N VAL A 89 -1.63 7.20 1.78
CA VAL A 89 -2.18 8.28 0.98
C VAL A 89 -2.90 9.23 1.95
N ALA A 90 -2.45 10.49 2.02
CA ALA A 90 -3.32 11.54 2.52
C ALA A 90 -4.58 11.51 1.65
N GLY A 91 -5.73 11.22 2.26
CA GLY A 91 -6.99 11.04 1.54
C GLY A 91 -7.29 12.25 0.66
N GLY A 92 -7.12 12.10 -0.65
CA GLY A 92 -7.71 13.00 -1.62
C GLY A 92 -9.19 12.70 -1.69
N ALA A 93 -9.99 13.28 -0.79
CA ALA A 93 -11.41 13.45 -1.11
C ALA A 93 -11.46 14.29 -2.40
N PRO A 94 -12.30 13.95 -3.40
CA PRO A 94 -12.57 14.89 -4.48
C PRO A 94 -13.01 16.18 -3.80
N THR A 95 -12.28 17.28 -4.04
CA THR A 95 -12.74 18.60 -3.62
C THR A 95 -14.16 18.72 -4.15
N PRO A 96 -15.20 18.84 -3.30
CA PRO A 96 -16.54 19.02 -3.81
C PRO A 96 -16.51 20.25 -4.72
N PRO A 97 -17.19 20.21 -5.88
CA PRO A 97 -17.22 21.36 -6.78
C PRO A 97 -17.58 22.61 -5.98
N GLY A 98 -16.79 23.67 -6.10
CA GLY A 98 -17.10 24.94 -5.43
C GLY A 98 -18.48 25.42 -5.87
N ARG A 99 -19.28 25.95 -4.95
CA ARG A 99 -20.59 26.51 -5.27
C ARG A 99 -20.40 27.86 -5.96
N VAL A 100 -20.68 27.94 -7.27
CA VAL A 100 -20.71 29.20 -8.02
C VAL A 100 -22.15 29.49 -8.41
N GLY A 101 -22.72 30.60 -7.95
CA GLY A 101 -24.06 31.05 -8.37
C GLY A 101 -25.22 30.12 -8.00
N GLY A 102 -25.07 29.27 -6.97
CA GLY A 102 -26.12 28.34 -6.54
C GLY A 102 -26.11 26.96 -7.20
N GLU A 103 -25.25 26.73 -8.20
CA GLU A 103 -25.14 25.47 -8.94
C GLU A 103 -23.82 24.75 -8.63
N TRP A 104 -23.85 23.42 -8.57
CA TRP A 104 -22.65 22.59 -8.41
C TRP A 104 -21.94 22.42 -9.76
N ARG A 105 -20.75 23.01 -9.94
CA ARG A 105 -19.95 22.90 -11.17
C ARG A 105 -18.54 22.41 -10.88
N TYR A 106 -18.10 21.37 -11.60
CA TYR A 106 -16.71 20.91 -11.54
C TYR A 106 -15.79 22.01 -12.07
N ALA A 107 -14.76 22.38 -11.29
CA ALA A 107 -13.78 23.35 -11.75
C ALA A 107 -12.97 22.72 -12.90
N PRO A 108 -12.83 23.39 -14.06
CA PRO A 108 -11.93 22.88 -15.09
C PRO A 108 -10.49 22.87 -14.56
N PRO A 109 -9.66 21.90 -14.99
CA PRO A 109 -8.25 21.86 -14.58
C PRO A 109 -7.59 23.19 -14.98
N ALA A 110 -6.79 23.75 -14.07
CA ALA A 110 -6.10 25.01 -14.27
C ALA A 110 -5.18 24.89 -15.50
N THR A 111 -5.61 25.48 -16.62
CA THR A 111 -4.76 25.71 -17.78
C THR A 111 -3.66 26.67 -17.34
N HIS A 112 -2.44 26.15 -17.17
CA HIS A 112 -1.26 26.99 -17.08
C HIS A 112 -1.05 27.59 -18.47
N SER A 113 -1.52 28.82 -18.65
CA SER A 113 -1.16 29.65 -19.79
C SER A 113 0.33 30.01 -19.65
N ALA A 114 1.18 29.31 -20.38
CA ALA A 114 2.55 29.76 -20.61
C ALA A 114 2.49 31.02 -21.49
N GLY A 115 2.68 32.18 -20.87
CA GLY A 115 2.88 33.45 -21.57
C GLY A 115 4.31 33.55 -22.08
N TRP A 116 4.45 34.02 -23.33
CA TRP A 116 5.66 34.61 -23.90
C TRP A 116 5.61 36.13 -23.66
#